data_AF-A0A2A4G848-F1
#
_entry.id   AF-A0A2A4G848-F1
#
_cell.length_a   1.000
_cell.length_b   1.000
_cell.length_c   1.000
_cell.angle_alpha   90.00
_cell.angle_beta   90.00
_cell.angle_gamma   90.00
#
_symmetry.space_group_name_H-M   'P 1'
#
loop_
_entity.id
_entity.type
_entity.pdbx_description
1 polymer ?
#
loop_
_entity_poly.entity_id
_entity_poly.type
_entity_poly.pdbx_seq_one_letter_code
_entity_poly.pdbx_strand_id
1 'polypeptide(L)'
;MLEIIQKLNLGEWTTFVVIVFILWKLIVKSLVDGWFKNRLDLQKQEVGNALQIQKELVLKQAEFEKIKMERVLPLFEEINAAVSEHKMVFNTYIHYVVNKCGSADKLEKERLKCDERIIKANSSLTIYLPDEFRKVIDRLRKVVSCSIKEPEITSRVLRNFGAGTRVPPKAVDLYEDLINCFYSMSAKYLGISNQDKSYNDLLAENSLDSNALTTRCDEESILAYKFLLLHEYFGSNEKVEAQYDVEQLYKNAEQA
;
A
#
# COMPACT_ATOMS: atom_id res chain seq x y z
N MET A 1 -49.67 -73.96 36.20
CA MET A 1 -49.61 -72.49 36.06
C MET A 1 -49.22 -71.74 37.34
N LEU A 2 -49.52 -72.25 38.54
CA LEU A 2 -49.03 -71.66 39.80
C LEU A 2 -47.53 -71.90 40.09
N GLU A 3 -46.91 -72.93 39.50
CA GLU A 3 -45.47 -73.21 39.68
C GLU A 3 -44.53 -72.31 38.86
N ILE A 4 -45.04 -71.62 37.82
CA ILE A 4 -44.24 -70.65 37.04
C ILE A 4 -44.11 -69.33 37.84
N ILE A 5 -45.08 -69.03 38.70
CA ILE A 5 -45.12 -67.83 39.55
C ILE A 5 -44.24 -67.99 40.79
N GLN A 6 -43.97 -69.21 41.27
CA GLN A 6 -42.99 -69.47 42.33
C GLN A 6 -41.53 -69.56 41.83
N LYS A 7 -41.30 -69.77 40.53
CA LYS A 7 -39.96 -69.78 39.92
C LYS A 7 -39.47 -68.41 39.45
N LEU A 8 -40.38 -67.46 39.19
CA LEU A 8 -39.99 -66.06 39.13
C LEU A 8 -40.04 -65.52 40.55
N ASN A 9 -38.87 -65.21 41.10
CA ASN A 9 -38.72 -64.58 42.40
C ASN A 9 -39.30 -63.16 42.37
N LEU A 10 -40.63 -63.03 42.22
CA LEU A 10 -41.35 -61.80 41.89
C LEU A 10 -41.14 -60.72 42.94
N GLY A 11 -40.91 -61.10 44.20
CA GLY A 11 -40.54 -60.18 45.29
C GLY A 11 -39.12 -59.60 45.16
N GLU A 12 -38.14 -60.41 44.74
CA GLU A 12 -36.78 -59.95 44.47
C GLU A 12 -36.69 -59.14 43.16
N TRP A 13 -37.46 -59.52 42.14
CA TRP A 13 -37.54 -58.75 40.89
C TRP A 13 -38.24 -57.40 41.08
N THR A 14 -39.29 -57.32 41.89
CA THR A 14 -39.95 -56.04 42.20
C THR A 14 -39.06 -55.13 43.04
N THR A 15 -38.36 -55.66 44.05
CA THR A 15 -37.39 -54.87 44.81
C THR A 15 -36.22 -54.41 43.93
N PHE A 16 -35.71 -55.27 43.04
CA PHE A 16 -34.67 -54.90 42.08
C PHE A 16 -35.13 -53.81 41.11
N VAL A 17 -36.34 -53.92 40.55
CA VAL A 17 -36.93 -52.89 39.66
C VAL A 17 -37.13 -51.57 40.40
N VAL A 18 -37.59 -51.60 41.65
CA VAL A 18 -37.76 -50.40 42.48
C VAL A 18 -36.40 -49.76 42.79
N ILE A 19 -35.37 -50.54 43.12
CA ILE A 19 -34.01 -50.04 43.37
C ILE A 19 -33.43 -49.42 42.11
N VAL A 20 -33.53 -50.08 40.95
CA VAL A 20 -33.08 -49.55 39.66
C VAL A 20 -33.84 -48.27 39.30
N PHE A 21 -35.15 -48.21 39.56
CA PHE A 21 -35.96 -47.02 39.31
C PHE A 21 -35.56 -45.86 40.23
N ILE A 22 -35.27 -46.12 41.51
CA ILE A 22 -34.79 -45.13 42.47
C ILE A 22 -33.39 -44.63 42.08
N LEU A 23 -32.46 -45.54 41.74
CA LEU A 23 -31.11 -45.20 41.25
C LEU A 23 -31.17 -44.38 39.96
N TRP A 24 -32.03 -44.76 39.02
CA TRP A 24 -32.25 -44.03 37.78
C TRP A 24 -32.80 -42.62 38.06
N LYS A 25 -33.85 -42.53 38.89
CA LYS A 25 -34.56 -41.28 39.13
C LYS A 25 -33.79 -40.30 40.01
N LEU A 26 -33.03 -40.79 41.00
CA LEU A 26 -32.29 -39.94 41.94
C LEU A 26 -30.86 -39.67 41.48
N ILE A 27 -30.13 -40.69 41.04
CA ILE A 27 -28.68 -40.58 40.81
C ILE A 27 -28.39 -40.34 39.34
N VAL A 28 -28.87 -41.22 38.45
CA VAL A 28 -28.53 -41.13 37.01
C VAL A 28 -29.17 -39.88 36.39
N LYS A 29 -30.46 -39.63 36.66
CA LYS A 29 -31.14 -38.43 36.14
C LYS A 29 -30.49 -37.14 36.64
N SER A 30 -30.14 -37.06 37.93
CA SER A 30 -29.47 -35.90 38.50
C SER A 30 -28.08 -35.65 37.87
N LEU A 31 -27.30 -36.70 37.66
CA LEU A 31 -25.98 -36.60 37.03
C LEU A 31 -26.08 -36.20 35.55
N VAL A 32 -27.05 -36.77 34.83
CA VAL A 32 -27.31 -36.43 33.42
C VAL A 32 -27.77 -34.98 33.30
N ASP A 33 -28.71 -34.54 34.13
CA ASP A 33 -29.19 -33.15 34.13
C ASP A 33 -28.06 -32.16 34.50
N GLY A 34 -27.21 -32.50 35.46
CA GLY A 34 -26.03 -31.71 35.83
C GLY A 34 -24.97 -31.64 34.72
N TRP A 35 -24.72 -32.76 34.04
CA TRP A 35 -23.80 -32.83 32.91
C TRP A 35 -24.31 -32.02 31.71
N PHE A 36 -25.60 -32.11 31.38
CA PHE A 36 -26.21 -31.31 30.32
C PHE A 36 -26.17 -29.81 30.64
N LYS A 37 -26.46 -29.41 31.89
CA LYS A 37 -26.35 -28.02 32.32
C LYS A 37 -24.93 -27.49 32.21
N ASN A 38 -23.93 -28.22 32.75
CA ASN A 38 -22.53 -27.81 32.66
C ASN A 38 -22.07 -27.69 31.19
N ARG A 39 -22.48 -28.63 30.32
CA ARG A 39 -22.14 -28.57 28.89
C ARG A 39 -22.81 -27.38 28.19
N LEU A 40 -24.07 -27.10 28.49
CA LEU A 40 -24.78 -25.92 27.96
C LEU A 40 -24.16 -24.62 28.45
N ASP A 41 -23.75 -24.55 29.70
CA ASP A 41 -23.11 -23.36 30.28
C ASP A 41 -21.72 -23.12 29.69
N LEU A 42 -20.92 -24.18 29.48
CA LEU A 42 -19.66 -24.09 28.75
C LEU A 42 -19.85 -23.58 27.31
N GLN A 43 -20.83 -24.12 26.57
CA GLN A 43 -21.13 -23.66 25.21
C GLN A 43 -21.61 -22.21 25.18
N LYS A 44 -22.44 -21.78 26.14
CA LYS A 44 -22.85 -20.38 26.26
C LYS A 44 -21.66 -19.46 26.52
N GLN A 45 -20.72 -19.89 27.34
CA GLN A 45 -19.51 -19.13 27.64
C GLN A 45 -18.60 -19.01 26.42
N GLU A 46 -18.40 -20.10 25.66
CA GLU A 46 -17.65 -20.10 24.40
C GLU A 46 -18.28 -19.17 23.35
N VAL A 47 -19.60 -19.27 23.15
CA VAL A 47 -20.35 -18.41 22.22
C VAL A 47 -20.30 -16.95 22.67
N GLY A 48 -20.45 -16.68 23.98
CA GLY A 48 -20.35 -15.34 24.55
C GLY A 48 -18.98 -14.71 24.33
N ASN A 49 -17.90 -15.47 24.56
CA ASN A 49 -16.54 -15.02 24.30
C ASN A 49 -16.30 -14.75 22.81
N ALA A 50 -16.75 -15.65 21.92
CA ALA A 50 -16.61 -15.47 20.48
C ALA A 50 -17.35 -14.23 19.97
N LEU A 51 -18.57 -13.99 20.45
CA LEU A 51 -19.36 -12.79 20.14
C LEU A 51 -18.67 -11.52 20.66
N GLN A 52 -18.07 -11.58 21.85
CA GLN A 52 -17.33 -10.45 22.42
C GLN A 52 -16.09 -10.11 21.59
N ILE A 53 -15.31 -11.12 21.18
CA ILE A 53 -14.16 -10.95 20.28
C ILE A 53 -14.62 -10.36 18.94
N GLN A 54 -15.70 -10.88 18.35
CA GLN A 54 -16.23 -10.38 17.10
C GLN A 54 -16.67 -8.91 17.22
N LYS A 55 -17.34 -8.54 18.31
CA LYS A 55 -17.73 -7.15 18.60
C LYS A 55 -16.51 -6.25 18.72
N GLU A 56 -15.46 -6.70 19.41
CA GLU A 56 -14.22 -5.94 19.57
C GLU A 56 -13.50 -5.73 18.24
N LEU A 57 -13.43 -6.75 17.39
CA LEU A 57 -12.88 -6.65 16.03
C LEU A 57 -13.63 -5.63 15.17
N VAL A 58 -14.97 -5.64 15.22
CA VAL A 58 -15.81 -4.68 14.49
C VAL A 58 -15.57 -3.25 15.00
N LEU A 59 -15.47 -3.06 16.31
CA LEU A 59 -15.15 -1.76 16.91
C LEU A 59 -13.77 -1.26 16.47
N LYS A 60 -12.75 -2.14 16.49
CA LYS A 60 -11.40 -1.82 16.04
C LYS A 60 -11.35 -1.46 14.55
N GLN A 61 -12.12 -2.17 13.72
CA GLN A 61 -12.26 -1.83 12.30
C GLN A 61 -12.87 -0.44 12.12
N ALA A 62 -13.94 -0.13 12.84
CA ALA A 62 -14.59 1.19 12.78
C ALA A 62 -13.66 2.31 13.27
N GLU A 63 -12.89 2.08 14.34
CA GLU A 63 -11.84 3.00 14.81
C GLU A 63 -10.77 3.24 13.74
N PHE A 64 -10.36 2.19 13.03
CA PHE A 64 -9.37 2.29 11.97
C PHE A 64 -9.89 3.09 10.76
N GLU A 65 -11.11 2.82 10.31
CA GLU A 65 -11.74 3.59 9.23
C GLU A 65 -11.89 5.07 9.61
N LYS A 66 -12.22 5.35 10.88
CA LYS A 66 -12.24 6.73 11.39
C LYS A 66 -10.86 7.39 11.29
N ILE A 67 -9.78 6.68 11.67
CA ILE A 67 -8.40 7.18 11.54
C ILE A 67 -8.05 7.46 10.08
N LYS A 68 -8.43 6.59 9.14
CA LYS A 68 -8.20 6.83 7.71
C LYS A 68 -8.82 8.15 7.25
N MET A 69 -10.07 8.40 7.63
CA MET A 69 -10.81 9.58 7.19
C MET A 69 -10.37 10.86 7.90
N GLU A 70 -10.15 10.82 9.20
CA GLU A 70 -9.87 12.04 9.99
C GLU A 70 -8.40 12.43 10.02
N ARG A 71 -7.48 11.46 9.87
CA ARG A 71 -6.04 11.71 10.01
C ARG A 71 -5.26 11.48 8.73
N VAL A 72 -5.53 10.39 8.01
CA VAL A 72 -4.74 10.01 6.83
C VAL A 72 -5.17 10.78 5.59
N LEU A 73 -6.48 10.88 5.32
CA LEU A 73 -7.01 11.55 4.14
C LEU A 73 -6.55 13.02 4.02
N PRO A 74 -6.61 13.86 5.08
CA PRO A 74 -6.13 15.24 4.97
C PRO A 74 -4.64 15.33 4.62
N LEU A 75 -3.83 14.36 5.09
CA LEU A 75 -2.40 14.32 4.77
C LEU A 75 -2.15 13.85 3.33
N PHE A 76 -2.98 12.94 2.80
CA PHE A 76 -2.95 12.59 1.38
C PHE A 76 -3.36 13.75 0.49
N GLU A 77 -4.39 14.51 0.88
CA GLU A 77 -4.81 15.72 0.16
C GLU A 77 -3.68 16.76 0.13
N GLU A 78 -2.97 16.94 1.23
CA GLU A 78 -1.84 17.87 1.30
C GLU A 78 -0.65 17.41 0.43
N ILE A 79 -0.31 16.12 0.44
CA ILE A 79 0.69 15.57 -0.48
C ILE A 79 0.24 15.75 -1.93
N ASN A 80 -1.01 15.43 -2.24
CA ASN A 80 -1.55 15.56 -3.59
C ASN A 80 -1.49 17.01 -4.09
N ALA A 81 -1.88 17.98 -3.26
CA ALA A 81 -1.82 19.39 -3.60
C ALA A 81 -0.37 19.83 -3.89
N ALA A 82 0.58 19.48 -3.02
CA ALA A 82 1.99 19.81 -3.21
C ALA A 82 2.59 19.11 -4.46
N VAL A 83 2.25 17.85 -4.72
CA VAL A 83 2.69 17.10 -5.91
C VAL A 83 2.08 17.69 -7.18
N SER A 84 0.82 18.10 -7.15
CA SER A 84 0.14 18.72 -8.29
C SER A 84 0.74 20.07 -8.65
N GLU A 85 1.03 20.91 -7.64
CA GLU A 85 1.76 22.17 -7.82
C GLU A 85 3.17 21.91 -8.37
N HIS A 86 3.90 20.97 -7.78
CA HIS A 86 5.22 20.60 -8.26
C HIS A 86 5.20 20.03 -9.69
N LYS A 87 4.17 19.29 -10.09
CA LYS A 87 3.99 18.82 -11.47
C LYS A 87 3.95 20.00 -12.45
N MET A 88 3.28 21.10 -12.08
CA MET A 88 3.27 22.32 -12.91
C MET A 88 4.65 22.96 -12.99
N VAL A 89 5.37 23.05 -11.86
CA VAL A 89 6.75 23.55 -11.81
C VAL A 89 7.66 22.71 -12.71
N PHE A 90 7.61 21.39 -12.58
CA PHE A 90 8.42 20.45 -13.33
C PHE A 90 8.10 20.49 -14.83
N ASN A 91 6.83 20.53 -15.21
CA ASN A 91 6.44 20.66 -16.63
C ASN A 91 6.92 21.98 -17.23
N THR A 92 6.87 23.07 -16.45
CA THR A 92 7.42 24.38 -16.88
C THR A 92 8.94 24.29 -17.06
N TYR A 93 9.64 23.65 -16.13
CA TYR A 93 11.08 23.39 -16.25
C TYR A 93 11.41 22.57 -17.51
N ILE A 94 10.69 21.47 -17.77
CA ILE A 94 10.89 20.66 -18.98
C ILE A 94 10.64 21.47 -20.24
N HIS A 95 9.60 22.32 -20.26
CA HIS A 95 9.34 23.23 -21.36
C HIS A 95 10.49 24.23 -21.58
N TYR A 96 11.06 24.78 -20.51
CA TYR A 96 12.24 25.65 -20.56
C TYR A 96 13.46 24.94 -21.13
N VAL A 97 13.71 23.69 -20.73
CA VAL A 97 14.81 22.87 -21.27
C VAL A 97 14.65 22.64 -22.78
N VAL A 98 13.45 22.26 -23.23
CA VAL A 98 13.18 22.00 -24.66
C VAL A 98 13.34 23.28 -25.49
N ASN A 99 12.80 24.40 -25.00
CA ASN A 99 12.77 25.66 -25.73
C ASN A 99 14.01 26.55 -25.52
N LYS A 100 14.96 26.13 -24.67
CA LYS A 100 16.20 26.87 -24.37
C LYS A 100 15.90 28.28 -23.82
N CYS A 101 14.98 28.35 -22.86
CA CYS A 101 14.54 29.62 -22.31
C CYS A 101 14.29 29.53 -20.80
N GLY A 102 13.94 30.67 -20.20
CA GLY A 102 13.59 30.76 -18.78
C GLY A 102 14.79 30.68 -17.84
N SER A 103 14.51 30.69 -16.53
CA SER A 103 15.52 30.58 -15.48
C SER A 103 15.02 29.70 -14.33
N ALA A 104 15.95 29.11 -13.59
CA ALA A 104 15.63 28.22 -12.48
C ALA A 104 15.10 28.95 -11.24
N ASP A 105 15.52 30.20 -10.97
CA ASP A 105 15.32 30.88 -9.69
C ASP A 105 13.88 30.91 -9.17
N LYS A 106 12.92 31.21 -10.05
CA LYS A 106 11.51 31.26 -9.66
C LYS A 106 10.96 29.87 -9.37
N LEU A 107 11.28 28.91 -10.25
CA LEU A 107 10.83 27.53 -10.14
C LEU A 107 11.39 26.87 -8.88
N GLU A 108 12.65 27.16 -8.52
CA GLU A 108 13.31 26.62 -7.34
C GLU A 108 12.62 27.09 -6.04
N LYS A 109 12.19 28.36 -5.98
CA LYS A 109 11.41 28.89 -4.85
C LYS A 109 10.05 28.20 -4.70
N GLU A 110 9.38 27.91 -5.82
CA GLU A 110 8.10 27.20 -5.82
C GLU A 110 8.28 25.74 -5.43
N ARG A 111 9.33 25.08 -5.95
CA ARG A 111 9.73 23.72 -5.58
C ARG A 111 9.99 23.59 -4.08
N LEU A 112 10.78 24.49 -3.49
CA LEU A 112 11.09 24.48 -2.05
C LEU A 112 9.84 24.49 -1.17
N LYS A 113 8.81 25.27 -1.56
CA LYS A 113 7.53 25.29 -0.83
C LYS A 113 6.80 23.95 -0.92
N CYS A 114 6.79 23.32 -2.09
CA CYS A 114 6.19 22.00 -2.28
C CYS A 114 6.91 20.94 -1.43
N ASP A 115 8.25 20.97 -1.44
CA ASP A 115 9.11 20.05 -0.68
C ASP A 115 8.84 20.15 0.83
N GLU A 116 8.77 21.37 1.37
CA GLU A 116 8.45 21.60 2.79
C GLU A 116 7.10 20.99 3.19
N ARG A 117 6.07 21.15 2.35
CA ARG A 117 4.73 20.59 2.58
C ARG A 117 4.74 19.07 2.58
N ILE A 118 5.41 18.45 1.60
CA ILE A 118 5.52 16.98 1.52
C ILE A 118 6.29 16.43 2.72
N ILE A 119 7.39 17.06 3.14
CA ILE A 119 8.16 16.62 4.32
C ILE A 119 7.28 16.58 5.57
N LYS A 120 6.52 17.65 5.82
CA LYS A 120 5.64 17.75 6.98
C LYS A 120 4.55 16.67 6.94
N ALA A 121 3.84 16.54 5.82
CA ALA A 121 2.77 15.55 5.67
C ALA A 121 3.30 14.10 5.75
N ASN A 122 4.38 13.78 5.05
CA ASN A 122 4.95 12.43 5.00
C ASN A 122 5.39 11.95 6.39
N SER A 123 6.03 12.81 7.19
CA SER A 123 6.47 12.47 8.55
C SER A 123 5.35 11.94 9.47
N SER A 124 4.11 12.40 9.23
CA SER A 124 2.93 12.00 10.00
C SER A 124 2.24 10.76 9.41
N LEU A 125 2.42 10.52 8.10
CA LEU A 125 1.78 9.43 7.37
C LEU A 125 2.48 8.07 7.57
N THR A 126 3.80 8.06 7.69
CA THR A 126 4.62 6.83 7.67
C THR A 126 4.16 5.74 8.64
N ILE A 127 3.57 6.08 9.78
CA ILE A 127 3.13 5.09 10.77
C ILE A 127 1.84 4.34 10.39
N TYR A 128 1.08 4.87 9.42
CA TYR A 128 -0.22 4.32 9.02
C TYR A 128 -0.16 3.50 7.74
N LEU A 129 0.92 3.62 6.96
CA LEU A 129 0.96 3.12 5.59
C LEU A 129 1.75 1.81 5.45
N PRO A 130 1.31 0.91 4.55
CA PRO A 130 2.11 -0.23 4.11
C PRO A 130 3.46 0.18 3.52
N ASP A 131 4.43 -0.75 3.54
CA ASP A 131 5.81 -0.47 3.13
C ASP A 131 5.94 -0.03 1.67
N GLU A 132 5.24 -0.70 0.77
CA GLU A 132 5.21 -0.40 -0.66
C GLU A 132 4.71 1.03 -0.90
N PHE A 133 3.67 1.43 -0.18
CA PHE A 133 3.09 2.76 -0.33
C PHE A 133 4.03 3.86 0.21
N ARG A 134 4.71 3.59 1.34
CA ARG A 134 5.74 4.49 1.86
C ARG A 134 6.86 4.72 0.85
N LYS A 135 7.32 3.67 0.19
CA LYS A 135 8.37 3.77 -0.85
C LYS A 135 7.96 4.66 -2.01
N VAL A 136 6.70 4.61 -2.45
CA VAL A 136 6.17 5.50 -3.51
C VAL A 136 6.16 6.95 -3.05
N ILE A 137 5.67 7.23 -1.84
CA ILE A 137 5.66 8.60 -1.29
C ILE A 137 7.08 9.12 -1.12
N ASP A 138 8.00 8.31 -0.61
CA ASP A 138 9.41 8.68 -0.46
C ASP A 138 10.06 8.94 -1.82
N ARG A 139 9.69 8.19 -2.86
CA ARG A 139 10.17 8.43 -4.22
C ARG A 139 9.63 9.76 -4.77
N LEU A 140 8.34 10.03 -4.62
CA LEU A 140 7.74 11.32 -4.99
C LEU A 140 8.43 12.47 -4.27
N ARG A 141 8.67 12.34 -2.96
CA ARG A 141 9.42 13.32 -2.20
C ARG A 141 10.79 13.57 -2.81
N LYS A 142 11.58 12.53 -3.11
CA LYS A 142 12.90 12.70 -3.74
C LYS A 142 12.83 13.48 -5.05
N VAL A 143 11.82 13.22 -5.88
CA VAL A 143 11.59 14.00 -7.11
C VAL A 143 11.35 15.47 -6.79
N VAL A 144 10.50 15.79 -5.80
CA VAL A 144 10.23 17.17 -5.39
C VAL A 144 11.42 17.84 -4.69
N SER A 145 12.25 17.08 -4.00
CA SER A 145 13.43 17.59 -3.31
C SER A 145 14.60 17.91 -4.25
N CYS A 146 14.64 17.35 -5.46
CA CYS A 146 15.72 17.62 -6.41
C CYS A 146 15.75 19.07 -6.87
N SER A 147 16.90 19.73 -6.75
CA SER A 147 17.06 21.11 -7.23
C SER A 147 16.80 21.25 -8.72
N ILE A 148 16.26 22.39 -9.12
CA ILE A 148 16.08 22.73 -10.53
C ILE A 148 17.39 23.25 -11.09
N LYS A 149 17.94 22.51 -12.05
CA LYS A 149 19.15 22.91 -12.77
C LYS A 149 18.84 24.04 -13.75
N GLU A 150 19.87 24.77 -14.15
CA GLU A 150 19.71 25.82 -15.15
C GLU A 150 19.23 25.21 -16.49
N PRO A 151 18.08 25.66 -17.04
CA PRO A 151 17.48 25.04 -18.22
C PRO A 151 18.37 25.10 -19.46
N GLU A 152 19.06 26.23 -19.68
CA GLU A 152 19.96 26.40 -20.84
C GLU A 152 21.14 25.44 -20.81
N ILE A 153 21.74 25.24 -19.62
CA ILE A 153 22.86 24.30 -19.44
C ILE A 153 22.37 22.88 -19.70
N THR A 154 21.24 22.51 -19.09
CA THR A 154 20.64 21.18 -19.27
C THR A 154 20.30 20.90 -20.74
N SER A 155 19.71 21.88 -21.43
CA SER A 155 19.37 21.79 -22.85
C SER A 155 20.61 21.58 -23.73
N ARG A 156 21.69 22.34 -23.45
CA ARG A 156 22.96 22.22 -24.17
C ARG A 156 23.56 20.82 -24.03
N VAL A 157 23.59 20.28 -22.81
CA VAL A 157 24.12 18.93 -22.55
C VAL A 157 23.31 17.89 -23.32
N LEU A 158 21.98 17.90 -23.23
CA LEU A 158 21.14 16.94 -23.96
C LEU A 158 21.32 17.04 -25.48
N ARG A 159 21.46 18.26 -26.01
CA ARG A 159 21.68 18.47 -27.45
C ARG A 159 23.02 17.89 -27.94
N ASN A 160 24.08 17.99 -27.13
CA ASN A 160 25.41 17.52 -27.52
C ASN A 160 25.45 16.02 -27.84
N PHE A 161 24.50 15.25 -27.30
CA PHE A 161 24.39 13.81 -27.54
C PHE A 161 23.07 13.44 -28.24
N GLY A 162 22.45 14.36 -28.99
CA GLY A 162 21.24 14.08 -29.80
C GLY A 162 19.91 13.98 -29.04
N ALA A 163 19.91 14.09 -27.71
CA ALA A 163 18.78 13.79 -26.83
C ALA A 163 17.81 14.96 -26.55
N GLY A 164 18.04 16.13 -27.14
CA GLY A 164 17.43 17.41 -26.72
C GLY A 164 15.89 17.47 -26.76
N THR A 165 15.22 16.66 -27.59
CA THR A 165 13.75 16.66 -27.73
C THR A 165 13.08 15.36 -27.30
N ARG A 166 13.84 14.27 -27.14
CA ARG A 166 13.29 12.93 -26.84
C ARG A 166 13.35 12.57 -25.37
N VAL A 167 14.42 12.93 -24.68
CA VAL A 167 14.61 12.61 -23.25
C VAL A 167 13.73 13.45 -22.30
N PRO A 168 13.47 14.76 -22.55
CA PRO A 168 12.63 15.54 -21.63
C PRO A 168 11.19 15.01 -21.47
N PRO A 169 10.47 14.62 -22.54
CA PRO A 169 9.17 13.95 -22.41
C PRO A 169 9.19 12.68 -21.56
N LYS A 170 10.24 11.85 -21.70
CA LYS A 170 10.40 10.63 -20.89
C LYS A 170 10.47 10.92 -19.39
N ALA A 171 11.06 12.06 -19.00
CA ALA A 171 11.12 12.47 -17.60
C ALA A 171 9.72 12.82 -17.05
N VAL A 172 8.84 13.37 -17.89
CA VAL A 172 7.44 13.63 -17.54
C VAL A 172 6.70 12.30 -17.36
N ASP A 173 6.82 11.37 -18.31
CA ASP A 173 6.18 10.05 -18.23
C ASP A 173 6.57 9.30 -16.95
N LEU A 174 7.86 9.30 -16.61
CA LEU A 174 8.39 8.68 -15.39
C LEU A 174 7.84 9.32 -14.11
N TYR A 175 7.59 10.63 -14.13
CA TYR A 175 6.97 11.30 -13.00
C TYR A 175 5.48 10.96 -12.91
N GLU A 176 4.79 10.86 -14.05
CA GLU A 176 3.38 10.47 -14.10
C GLU A 176 3.17 9.04 -13.60
N ASP A 177 4.05 8.10 -13.93
CA ASP A 177 4.06 6.73 -13.39
C ASP A 177 4.00 6.75 -11.84
N LEU A 178 4.84 7.58 -11.20
CA LEU A 178 4.86 7.72 -9.72
C LEU A 178 3.57 8.35 -9.17
N ILE A 179 3.07 9.40 -9.82
CA ILE A 179 1.85 10.11 -9.40
C ILE A 179 0.62 9.19 -9.52
N ASN A 180 0.50 8.47 -10.63
CA ASN A 180 -0.58 7.54 -10.89
C ASN A 180 -0.53 6.35 -9.91
N CYS A 181 0.67 5.87 -9.58
CA CYS A 181 0.85 4.86 -8.54
C CYS A 181 0.39 5.37 -7.17
N PHE A 182 0.76 6.60 -6.79
CA PHE A 182 0.30 7.23 -5.55
C PHE A 182 -1.23 7.34 -5.48
N TYR A 183 -1.89 7.76 -6.57
CA TYR A 183 -3.35 7.81 -6.62
C TYR A 183 -3.99 6.43 -6.51
N SER A 184 -3.46 5.44 -7.21
CA SER A 184 -3.98 4.08 -7.18
C SER A 184 -3.86 3.47 -5.77
N MET A 185 -2.72 3.67 -5.11
CA MET A 185 -2.49 3.22 -3.75
C MET A 185 -3.33 3.98 -2.72
N SER A 186 -3.56 5.27 -2.92
CA SER A 186 -4.47 6.07 -2.07
C SER A 186 -5.90 5.55 -2.17
N ALA A 187 -6.40 5.32 -3.39
CA ALA A 187 -7.73 4.79 -3.62
C ALA A 187 -7.91 3.39 -3.02
N LYS A 188 -6.88 2.53 -3.11
CA LYS A 188 -6.87 1.22 -2.45
C LYS A 188 -6.89 1.35 -0.92
N TYR A 189 -6.01 2.18 -0.36
CA TYR A 189 -5.89 2.35 1.09
C TYR A 189 -7.19 2.88 1.72
N LEU A 190 -7.85 3.83 1.04
CA LEU A 190 -9.12 4.42 1.44
C LEU A 190 -10.34 3.53 1.13
N GLY A 191 -10.16 2.37 0.50
CA GLY A 191 -11.26 1.46 0.16
C GLY A 191 -12.21 1.98 -0.92
N ILE A 192 -11.75 2.91 -1.76
CA ILE A 192 -12.53 3.49 -2.87
C ILE A 192 -12.48 2.56 -4.10
N SER A 193 -11.37 1.86 -4.30
CA SER A 193 -11.22 0.90 -5.40
C SER A 193 -11.72 -0.49 -5.00
N ASN A 194 -12.64 -1.05 -5.80
CA ASN A 194 -13.14 -2.41 -5.65
C ASN A 194 -12.21 -3.48 -6.26
N GLN A 195 -11.04 -3.08 -6.76
CA GLN A 195 -10.08 -4.04 -7.34
C GLN A 195 -9.27 -4.71 -6.23
N ASP A 196 -9.34 -6.04 -6.18
CA ASP A 196 -8.54 -6.87 -5.27
C ASP A 196 -7.10 -7.03 -5.78
N LYS A 197 -6.44 -5.90 -6.06
CA LYS A 197 -5.03 -5.83 -6.47
C LYS A 197 -4.14 -5.61 -5.27
N SER A 198 -3.04 -6.34 -5.15
CA SER A 198 -2.04 -6.07 -4.12
C SER A 198 -1.31 -4.73 -4.39
N TYR A 199 -0.59 -4.20 -3.40
CA TYR A 199 0.23 -3.00 -3.60
C TYR A 199 1.35 -3.22 -4.64
N ASN A 200 1.86 -4.45 -4.75
CA ASN A 200 2.86 -4.80 -5.77
C ASN A 200 2.27 -4.82 -7.18
N ASP A 201 1.02 -5.25 -7.34
CA ASP A 201 0.34 -5.19 -8.63
C ASP A 201 0.17 -3.73 -9.09
N LEU A 202 -0.17 -2.83 -8.16
CA LEU A 202 -0.27 -1.40 -8.45
C LEU A 202 1.07 -0.78 -8.85
N LEU A 203 2.19 -1.21 -8.25
CA LEU A 203 3.53 -0.79 -8.67
C LEU A 203 3.81 -1.23 -10.11
N ALA A 204 3.59 -2.52 -10.40
CA ALA A 204 3.86 -3.10 -11.72
C ALA A 204 3.02 -2.44 -12.83
N GLU A 205 1.75 -2.13 -12.56
CA GLU A 205 0.86 -1.43 -13.50
C GLU A 205 1.34 -0.03 -13.87
N ASN A 206 2.12 0.60 -12.98
CA ASN A 206 2.71 1.91 -13.20
C ASN A 206 4.19 1.82 -13.56
N SER A 207 4.65 0.68 -14.09
CA SER A 207 6.06 0.47 -14.47
C SER A 207 7.06 0.68 -13.33
N LEU A 208 6.70 0.30 -12.09
CA LEU A 208 7.56 0.40 -10.92
C LEU A 208 7.88 -0.98 -10.31
N ASP A 209 9.07 -1.12 -9.75
CA ASP A 209 9.49 -2.29 -8.99
C ASP A 209 9.06 -2.22 -7.51
N SER A 210 9.39 -3.25 -6.72
CA SER A 210 9.10 -3.32 -5.28
C SER A 210 9.78 -2.24 -4.42
N ASN A 211 10.71 -1.46 -5.00
CA ASN A 211 11.42 -0.34 -4.39
C ASN A 211 10.95 1.02 -4.94
N ALA A 212 9.84 1.03 -5.70
CA ALA A 212 9.34 2.19 -6.42
C ALA A 212 10.39 2.82 -7.35
N LEU A 213 11.25 1.99 -7.96
CA LEU A 213 12.14 2.37 -9.05
C LEU A 213 11.45 2.08 -10.38
N THR A 214 11.76 2.88 -11.40
CA THR A 214 11.26 2.59 -12.74
C THR A 214 11.78 1.25 -13.25
N THR A 215 10.90 0.50 -13.91
CA THR A 215 11.19 -0.73 -14.65
C THR A 215 11.35 -0.47 -16.15
N ARG A 216 11.21 0.79 -16.59
CA ARG A 216 11.48 1.18 -17.98
C ARG A 216 12.98 1.01 -18.25
N CYS A 217 13.30 0.22 -19.27
CA CYS A 217 14.67 -0.15 -19.62
C CYS A 217 15.21 0.56 -20.87
N ASP A 218 14.42 1.42 -21.53
CA ASP A 218 14.92 2.19 -22.67
C ASP A 218 15.95 3.23 -22.23
N GLU A 219 16.99 3.41 -23.04
CA GLU A 219 18.16 4.24 -22.73
C GLU A 219 17.74 5.70 -22.47
N GLU A 220 16.76 6.19 -23.23
CA GLU A 220 16.19 7.55 -23.07
C GLU A 220 15.49 7.71 -21.71
N SER A 221 14.68 6.73 -21.27
CA SER A 221 14.07 6.74 -19.94
C SER A 221 15.09 6.60 -18.82
N ILE A 222 16.10 5.74 -18.97
CA ILE A 222 17.17 5.61 -17.97
C ILE A 222 17.91 6.94 -17.81
N LEU A 223 18.26 7.59 -18.92
CA LEU A 223 18.91 8.91 -18.89
C LEU A 223 17.97 9.96 -18.29
N ALA A 224 16.70 10.00 -18.68
CA ALA A 224 15.71 10.92 -18.11
C ALA A 224 15.60 10.77 -16.59
N TYR A 225 15.52 9.53 -16.10
CA TYR A 225 15.43 9.22 -14.68
C TYR A 225 16.67 9.70 -13.91
N LYS A 226 17.87 9.36 -14.40
CA LYS A 226 19.14 9.67 -13.73
C LYS A 226 19.61 11.11 -13.91
N PHE A 227 19.24 11.78 -15.00
CA PHE A 227 19.79 13.09 -15.37
C PHE A 227 18.80 14.24 -15.22
N LEU A 228 17.49 14.01 -15.32
CA LEU A 228 16.48 15.06 -15.16
C LEU A 228 15.71 14.90 -13.85
N LEU A 229 15.13 13.72 -13.62
CA LEU A 229 14.14 13.53 -12.56
C LEU A 229 14.76 13.39 -11.17
N LEU A 230 15.86 12.63 -11.05
CA LEU A 230 16.51 12.31 -9.77
C LEU A 230 18.02 12.58 -9.79
N HIS A 231 18.42 13.65 -10.46
CA HIS A 231 19.84 13.91 -10.74
C HIS A 231 20.70 14.02 -9.48
N GLU A 232 20.17 14.37 -8.32
CA GLU A 232 20.98 14.43 -7.08
C GLU A 232 21.22 13.06 -6.44
N TYR A 233 20.43 12.04 -6.83
CA TYR A 233 20.45 10.71 -6.21
C TYR A 233 21.24 9.68 -7.00
N PHE A 234 21.92 10.10 -8.06
CA PHE A 234 22.79 9.26 -8.88
C PHE A 234 24.21 9.84 -8.95
N GLY A 235 25.21 8.96 -8.91
CA GLY A 235 26.61 9.35 -9.03
C GLY A 235 26.94 9.92 -10.41
N SER A 236 28.02 10.69 -10.50
CA SER A 236 28.50 11.22 -11.79
C SER A 236 28.76 10.11 -12.81
N ASN A 237 29.33 8.98 -12.38
CA ASN A 237 29.62 7.85 -13.26
C ASN A 237 28.35 7.25 -13.86
N GLU A 238 27.30 7.04 -13.05
CA GLU A 238 26.02 6.46 -13.52
C GLU A 238 25.31 7.37 -14.53
N LYS A 239 25.48 8.69 -14.39
CA LYS A 239 24.95 9.67 -15.35
C LYS A 239 25.74 9.67 -16.65
N VAL A 240 27.07 9.61 -16.56
CA VAL A 240 27.96 9.58 -17.74
C VAL A 240 27.74 8.30 -18.54
N GLU A 241 27.57 7.16 -17.87
CA GLU A 241 27.21 5.89 -18.50
C GLU A 241 25.88 6.00 -19.26
N ALA A 242 24.83 6.47 -18.60
CA ALA A 242 23.53 6.67 -19.27
C ALA A 242 23.58 7.68 -20.42
N GLN A 243 24.44 8.70 -20.34
CA GLN A 243 24.66 9.64 -21.44
C GLN A 243 25.35 8.96 -22.61
N TYR A 244 26.37 8.14 -22.35
CA TYR A 244 27.10 7.39 -23.36
C TYR A 244 26.19 6.42 -24.10
N ASP A 245 25.34 5.67 -23.39
CA ASP A 245 24.43 4.70 -23.99
C ASP A 245 23.46 5.37 -24.98
N VAL A 246 22.88 6.52 -24.59
CA VAL A 246 22.02 7.32 -25.47
C VAL A 246 22.79 7.91 -26.66
N GLU A 247 24.03 8.34 -26.45
CA GLU A 247 24.89 8.83 -27.55
C GLU A 247 25.16 7.72 -28.58
N GLN A 248 25.46 6.49 -28.12
CA GLN A 248 25.65 5.35 -29.01
C GLN A 248 24.36 4.97 -29.74
N LEU A 249 23.21 5.00 -29.05
CA LEU A 249 21.90 4.73 -29.66
C LEU A 249 21.66 5.63 -30.88
N TYR A 250 21.91 6.94 -30.78
CA TYR A 250 21.72 7.85 -31.90
C TYR A 250 22.80 7.75 -32.98
N LYS A 251 24.07 7.53 -32.62
CA LYS A 251 25.14 7.30 -33.61
C LYS A 251 24.86 6.08 -34.47
N ASN A 252 24.34 5.01 -33.87
CA ASN A 252 23.97 3.80 -34.61
C ASN A 252 22.75 4.02 -35.50
N ALA A 253 21.78 4.82 -35.05
CA ALA A 253 20.59 5.17 -35.85
C ALA A 253 20.91 6.07 -37.06
N GLU A 254 21.95 6.89 -37.00
CA GLU A 254 22.41 7.70 -38.14
C GLU A 254 23.18 6.88 -39.19
N GLN A 255 23.67 5.69 -38.84
CA GLN A 255 24.43 4.78 -39.71
C GLN A 255 23.58 3.67 -40.35
N ALA A 256 22.33 3.48 -39.91
CA ALA A 256 21.39 2.48 -40.39
C ALA A 256 20.45 3.04 -41.47
#